data_AF-A0AAP1WDJ4-F1
#
_entry.id   AF-A0AAP1WDJ4-F1
#
_cell.length_a   1.000
_cell.length_b   1.000
_cell.length_c   1.000
_cell.angle_alpha   90.00
_cell.angle_beta   90.00
_cell.angle_gamma   90.00
#
_symmetry.space_group_name_H-M   'P 1'
#
loop_
_entity.id
_entity.type
_entity.pdbx_description
1 polymer ?
#
loop_
_entity_poly.entity_id
_entity_poly.type
_entity_poly.pdbx_seq_one_letter_code
_entity_poly.pdbx_strand_id
1 'polypeptide(L)'
;MIDETPKSTLLKQKRGMQLKKIRKINKKIIDELLSLRESRGAIEDFSMSFLLNFAENCRLMHSLISTKDKKIDIYKTAYRQYFVFLISCWETYFRDVFVFVHSVDESRITTLLSKMRTETSININTEINLSELLSKSFNFQNLNDLEEAYNGMWGESFLNYICTTNISPCGLSGQISQGLSIENIFPDWRALIEEAFYIRHKVVHDANFRPKVNIELISKVEALFLIIPQFATHIISERFNLKKIVISDGKNNHTYIFNISDILSDDWVVS
;
A
#
# COMPACT_ATOMS: atom_id res chain seq x y z
N MET A 1 47.50 26.47 7.89
CA MET A 1 46.52 25.62 7.19
C MET A 1 45.21 25.80 7.90
N ILE A 2 44.28 26.49 7.25
CA ILE A 2 42.95 26.78 7.77
C ILE A 2 42.12 25.54 7.48
N ASP A 3 41.64 24.90 8.55
CA ASP A 3 40.83 23.69 8.50
C ASP A 3 39.42 24.07 8.07
N GLU A 4 39.19 24.13 6.75
CA GLU A 4 37.88 24.35 6.16
C GLU A 4 37.04 23.07 6.25
N THR A 5 36.50 22.79 7.44
CA THR A 5 35.35 21.91 7.56
C THR A 5 34.24 22.40 6.61
N PRO A 6 33.74 21.55 5.68
CA PRO A 6 32.75 22.00 4.71
C PRO A 6 31.45 22.41 5.41
N LYS A 7 31.04 23.67 5.22
CA LYS A 7 29.73 24.21 5.66
C LYS A 7 28.52 23.39 5.13
N SER A 8 28.72 22.44 4.22
CA SER A 8 27.69 21.56 3.68
C SER A 8 27.23 20.47 4.65
N THR A 9 28.01 20.12 5.67
CA THR A 9 27.66 19.07 6.64
C THR A 9 26.76 19.59 7.78
N LEU A 10 26.84 20.89 8.09
CA LEU A 10 26.03 21.55 9.13
C LEU A 10 24.63 22.01 8.64
N LEU A 11 24.40 22.05 7.33
CA LEU A 11 23.11 22.44 6.74
C LEU A 11 22.11 21.27 6.57
N LYS A 12 22.52 20.02 6.83
CA LYS A 12 21.64 18.85 6.78
C LYS A 12 20.96 18.50 8.11
N GLN A 13 21.28 19.19 9.22
CA GLN A 13 20.76 18.86 10.56
C GLN A 13 19.76 19.87 11.15
N LYS A 14 19.21 20.80 10.36
CA LYS A 14 18.20 21.77 10.83
C LYS A 14 17.02 22.02 9.86
N ARG A 15 16.57 20.99 9.13
CA ARG A 15 15.16 20.98 8.73
C ARG A 15 14.38 20.47 9.93
N GLY A 16 13.92 21.38 10.79
CA GLY A 16 12.85 21.05 11.73
C GLY A 16 11.76 20.35 10.95
N MET A 17 11.37 19.15 11.39
CA MET A 17 10.36 18.33 10.74
C MET A 17 9.09 19.19 10.62
N GLN A 18 8.77 19.63 9.40
CA GLN A 18 7.62 20.48 9.17
C GLN A 18 6.39 19.62 9.43
N LEU A 19 5.71 19.89 10.55
CA LEU A 19 4.52 19.13 10.95
C LEU A 19 3.52 19.08 9.80
N LYS A 20 3.01 17.88 9.48
CA LYS A 20 1.98 17.72 8.46
C LYS A 20 0.74 18.52 8.85
N LYS A 21 0.19 19.22 7.86
CA LYS A 21 -0.99 20.06 8.03
C LYS A 21 -2.26 19.22 7.82
N ILE A 22 -3.20 19.33 8.74
CA ILE A 22 -4.52 18.74 8.59
C ILE A 22 -5.27 19.50 7.49
N ARG A 23 -5.91 18.77 6.57
CA ARG A 23 -6.71 19.37 5.51
C ARG A 23 -7.88 20.16 6.11
N LYS A 24 -8.07 21.40 5.65
CA LYS A 24 -9.18 22.25 6.09
C LYS A 24 -10.50 21.67 5.58
N ILE A 25 -11.43 21.38 6.49
CA ILE A 25 -12.76 20.88 6.13
C ILE A 25 -13.48 21.92 5.26
N ASN A 26 -13.96 21.46 4.10
CA ASN A 26 -14.81 22.22 3.19
C ASN A 26 -15.70 21.22 2.43
N LYS A 27 -16.72 21.73 1.73
CA LYS A 27 -17.69 20.89 1.01
C LYS A 27 -17.02 19.89 0.06
N LYS A 28 -16.03 20.33 -0.72
CA LYS A 28 -15.29 19.45 -1.65
C LYS A 28 -14.61 18.28 -0.94
N ILE A 29 -13.97 18.53 0.21
CA ILE A 29 -13.33 17.44 0.99
C ILE A 29 -14.37 16.50 1.57
N ILE A 30 -15.52 17.02 2.03
CA ILE A 30 -16.61 16.18 2.54
C ILE A 30 -17.13 15.28 1.40
N ASP A 31 -17.44 15.85 0.24
CA ASP A 31 -17.92 15.10 -0.93
C ASP A 31 -16.90 14.03 -1.37
N GLU A 32 -15.60 14.35 -1.40
CA GLU A 32 -14.53 13.39 -1.69
C GLU A 32 -14.47 12.24 -0.68
N LEU A 33 -14.57 12.54 0.63
CA LEU A 33 -14.52 11.52 1.68
C LEU A 33 -15.74 10.61 1.66
N LEU A 34 -16.94 11.16 1.41
CA LEU A 34 -18.17 10.39 1.25
C LEU A 34 -18.08 9.46 0.04
N SER A 35 -17.58 9.95 -1.10
CA SER A 35 -17.36 9.12 -2.30
C SER A 35 -16.35 7.99 -2.05
N LEU A 36 -15.26 8.27 -1.32
CA LEU A 36 -14.28 7.25 -0.92
C LEU A 36 -14.85 6.22 0.06
N ARG A 37 -15.79 6.62 0.93
CA ARG A 37 -16.49 5.69 1.83
C ARG A 37 -17.47 4.80 1.07
N GLU A 38 -18.22 5.39 0.14
CA GLU A 38 -19.17 4.67 -0.70
C GLU A 38 -18.47 3.62 -1.57
N SER A 39 -17.36 3.97 -2.23
CA SER A 39 -16.62 3.03 -3.08
C SER A 39 -15.89 1.93 -2.30
N ARG A 40 -15.49 2.20 -1.05
CA ARG A 40 -14.83 1.24 -0.16
C ARG A 40 -15.78 0.17 0.35
N GLY A 41 -17.02 0.55 0.68
CA GLY A 41 -17.95 -0.30 1.41
C GLY A 41 -17.60 -0.39 2.90
N ALA A 42 -17.76 -1.57 3.51
CA ALA A 42 -17.39 -1.80 4.90
C ALA A 42 -15.88 -1.67 5.10
N ILE A 43 -15.46 -0.97 6.16
CA ILE A 43 -14.03 -0.71 6.40
C ILE A 43 -13.27 -2.01 6.70
N GLU A 44 -13.92 -2.98 7.32
CA GLU A 44 -13.35 -4.29 7.68
C GLU A 44 -13.02 -5.16 6.45
N ASP A 45 -13.63 -4.86 5.31
CA ASP A 45 -13.48 -5.63 4.07
C ASP A 45 -12.32 -5.11 3.19
N PHE A 46 -11.49 -4.17 3.69
CA PHE A 46 -10.40 -3.55 2.92
C PHE A 46 -9.47 -4.57 2.23
N SER A 47 -9.23 -5.72 2.86
CA SER A 47 -8.33 -6.76 2.33
C SER A 47 -8.96 -7.53 1.16
N MET A 48 -10.24 -7.87 1.27
CA MET A 48 -11.01 -8.49 0.19
C MET A 48 -11.19 -7.53 -0.98
N SER A 49 -11.56 -6.28 -0.70
CA SER A 49 -11.68 -5.23 -1.71
C SER A 49 -10.36 -5.02 -2.44
N PHE A 50 -9.22 -5.03 -1.74
CA PHE A 50 -7.91 -4.97 -2.37
C PHE A 50 -7.66 -6.15 -3.32
N LEU A 51 -7.86 -7.39 -2.86
CA LEU A 51 -7.60 -8.59 -3.67
C LEU A 51 -8.48 -8.64 -4.92
N LEU A 52 -9.76 -8.28 -4.82
CA LEU A 52 -10.68 -8.25 -5.96
C LEU A 52 -10.25 -7.18 -6.99
N ASN A 53 -9.96 -5.97 -6.53
CA ASN A 53 -9.49 -4.88 -7.40
C ASN A 53 -8.15 -5.23 -8.08
N PHE A 54 -7.23 -5.85 -7.32
CA PHE A 54 -5.96 -6.33 -7.85
C PHE A 54 -6.17 -7.40 -8.92
N ALA A 55 -7.00 -8.40 -8.63
CA ALA A 55 -7.23 -9.55 -9.51
C ALA A 55 -7.80 -9.16 -10.87
N GLU A 56 -8.81 -8.29 -10.90
CA GLU A 56 -9.46 -7.86 -12.14
C GLU A 56 -8.45 -7.27 -13.14
N ASN A 57 -7.64 -6.33 -12.66
CA ASN A 57 -6.68 -5.62 -13.50
C ASN A 57 -5.44 -6.45 -13.81
N CYS A 58 -5.01 -7.31 -12.89
CA CYS A 58 -3.95 -8.29 -13.12
C CYS A 58 -4.35 -9.24 -14.27
N ARG A 59 -5.54 -9.85 -14.19
CA ARG A 59 -6.06 -10.73 -15.24
C ARG A 59 -6.19 -10.02 -16.58
N LEU A 60 -6.72 -8.80 -16.58
CA LEU A 60 -6.80 -7.97 -17.79
C LEU A 60 -5.41 -7.74 -18.39
N MET A 61 -4.42 -7.33 -17.59
CA MET A 61 -3.07 -7.09 -18.08
C MET A 61 -2.49 -8.35 -18.73
N HIS A 62 -2.52 -9.50 -18.02
CA HIS A 62 -2.01 -10.77 -18.55
C HIS A 62 -2.74 -11.25 -19.81
N SER A 63 -4.04 -10.97 -19.95
CA SER A 63 -4.80 -11.25 -21.19
C SER A 63 -4.28 -10.43 -22.39
N LEU A 64 -3.85 -9.18 -22.16
CA LEU A 64 -3.29 -8.32 -23.21
C LEU A 64 -1.86 -8.72 -23.59
N ILE A 65 -1.10 -9.32 -22.67
CA ILE A 65 0.25 -9.85 -22.96
C ILE A 65 0.17 -11.14 -23.79
N SER A 66 -0.84 -11.99 -23.55
CA SER A 66 -0.95 -13.33 -24.14
C SER A 66 -1.49 -13.34 -25.57
N THR A 67 -2.22 -12.30 -26.01
CA THR A 67 -2.70 -12.20 -27.39
C THR A 67 -1.54 -12.02 -28.38
N LYS A 68 -1.42 -12.97 -29.33
CA LYS A 68 -0.33 -13.04 -30.33
C LYS A 68 -0.30 -11.87 -31.33
N ASP A 69 -1.33 -11.03 -31.37
CA ASP A 69 -1.41 -9.84 -32.21
C ASP A 69 -0.71 -8.65 -31.56
N LYS A 70 0.62 -8.66 -31.64
CA LYS A 70 1.53 -7.69 -31.01
C LYS A 70 1.45 -6.30 -31.65
N LYS A 71 0.40 -5.53 -31.35
CA LYS A 71 0.44 -4.07 -31.50
C LYS A 71 1.33 -3.50 -30.39
N ILE A 72 2.62 -3.34 -30.69
CA ILE A 72 3.66 -2.88 -29.75
C ILE A 72 3.27 -1.61 -28.99
N ASP A 73 2.47 -0.73 -29.59
CA ASP A 73 2.02 0.53 -28.96
C ASP A 73 0.88 0.35 -27.96
N ILE A 74 -0.02 -0.62 -28.19
CA ILE A 74 -1.01 -1.03 -27.19
C ILE A 74 -0.27 -1.58 -25.97
N TYR A 75 0.71 -2.43 -26.20
CA TYR A 75 1.50 -3.03 -25.14
C TYR A 75 2.26 -2.01 -24.29
N LYS A 76 2.93 -1.04 -24.94
CA LYS A 76 3.62 0.06 -24.24
C LYS A 76 2.66 0.93 -23.43
N THR A 77 1.44 1.13 -23.93
CA THR A 77 0.42 1.93 -23.23
C THR A 77 -0.13 1.16 -22.03
N ALA A 78 -0.48 -0.12 -22.22
CA ALA A 78 -0.91 -1.02 -21.15
C ALA A 78 0.13 -1.11 -20.04
N TYR A 79 1.41 -1.30 -20.38
CA TYR A 79 2.52 -1.29 -19.43
C TYR A 79 2.56 -0.04 -18.54
N ARG A 80 2.39 1.15 -19.12
CA ARG A 80 2.38 2.42 -18.36
C ARG A 80 1.16 2.51 -17.44
N GLN A 81 -0.01 2.17 -17.97
CA GLN A 81 -1.24 2.18 -17.18
C GLN A 81 -1.21 1.15 -16.07
N TYR A 82 -0.50 0.04 -16.26
CA TYR A 82 -0.40 -1.00 -15.25
C TYR A 82 0.39 -0.54 -14.02
N PHE A 83 1.47 0.24 -14.18
CA PHE A 83 2.09 0.92 -13.03
C PHE A 83 1.10 1.86 -12.32
N VAL A 84 0.38 2.69 -13.07
CA VAL A 84 -0.61 3.60 -12.47
C VAL A 84 -1.62 2.82 -11.63
N PHE A 85 -2.12 1.72 -12.18
CA PHE A 85 -3.04 0.82 -11.51
C PHE A 85 -2.45 0.20 -10.23
N LEU A 86 -1.28 -0.45 -10.30
CA LEU A 86 -0.64 -1.11 -9.15
C LEU A 86 -0.45 -0.12 -7.99
N ILE A 87 0.06 1.08 -8.29
CA ILE A 87 0.27 2.13 -7.29
C ILE A 87 -1.07 2.66 -6.74
N SER A 88 -2.13 2.74 -7.54
CA SER A 88 -3.46 3.14 -7.07
C SER A 88 -4.10 2.11 -6.15
N CYS A 89 -3.93 0.81 -6.42
CA CYS A 89 -4.34 -0.26 -5.52
C CYS A 89 -3.58 -0.21 -4.19
N TRP A 90 -2.26 -0.03 -4.25
CA TRP A 90 -1.40 0.16 -3.09
C TRP A 90 -1.85 1.34 -2.23
N GLU A 91 -2.03 2.52 -2.84
CA GLU A 91 -2.44 3.72 -2.13
C GLU A 91 -3.79 3.53 -1.44
N THR A 92 -4.74 2.90 -2.15
CA THR A 92 -6.08 2.67 -1.63
C THR A 92 -6.07 1.70 -0.45
N TYR A 93 -5.37 0.57 -0.59
CA TYR A 93 -5.20 -0.39 0.50
C TYR A 93 -4.60 0.27 1.75
N PHE A 94 -3.47 0.96 1.62
CA PHE A 94 -2.82 1.58 2.78
C PHE A 94 -3.58 2.79 3.31
N ARG A 95 -4.40 3.47 2.53
CA ARG A 95 -5.31 4.48 3.06
C ARG A 95 -6.42 3.85 3.89
N ASP A 96 -7.01 2.76 3.42
CA ASP A 96 -8.12 2.11 4.11
C ASP A 96 -7.65 1.39 5.38
N VAL A 97 -6.48 0.75 5.36
CA VAL A 97 -5.83 0.26 6.59
C VAL A 97 -5.62 1.38 7.61
N PHE A 98 -5.17 2.55 7.15
CA PHE A 98 -4.96 3.70 8.04
C PHE A 98 -6.28 4.12 8.69
N VAL A 99 -7.35 4.21 7.90
CA VAL A 99 -8.69 4.56 8.39
C VAL A 99 -9.19 3.51 9.38
N PHE A 100 -9.03 2.22 9.07
CA PHE A 100 -9.42 1.11 9.94
C PHE A 100 -8.71 1.18 11.29
N VAL A 101 -7.37 1.13 11.29
CA VAL A 101 -6.58 1.04 12.52
C VAL A 101 -6.83 2.24 13.45
N HIS A 102 -6.97 3.43 12.89
CA HIS A 102 -7.27 4.62 13.68
C HIS A 102 -8.75 4.71 14.10
N SER A 103 -9.67 4.03 13.43
CA SER A 103 -11.07 3.96 13.87
C SER A 103 -11.28 3.01 15.05
N VAL A 104 -10.43 1.99 15.22
CA VAL A 104 -10.54 0.99 16.29
C VAL A 104 -9.68 1.32 17.52
N ASP A 105 -8.66 2.17 17.38
CA ASP A 105 -7.75 2.57 18.47
C ASP A 105 -7.64 4.10 18.56
N GLU A 106 -8.59 4.72 19.27
CA GLU A 106 -8.68 6.18 19.43
C GLU A 106 -7.44 6.79 20.13
N SER A 107 -6.71 6.01 20.94
CA SER A 107 -5.50 6.48 21.62
C SER A 107 -4.39 6.86 20.63
N ARG A 108 -4.38 6.20 19.45
CA ARG A 108 -3.43 6.47 18.37
C ARG A 108 -3.73 7.77 17.65
N ILE A 109 -5.02 8.09 17.45
CA ILE A 109 -5.43 9.37 16.86
C ILE A 109 -4.88 10.53 17.69
N THR A 110 -4.97 10.45 19.02
CA THR A 110 -4.48 11.52 19.91
C THR A 110 -2.97 11.73 19.76
N THR A 111 -2.20 10.63 19.69
CA THR A 111 -0.75 10.68 19.48
C THR A 111 -0.41 11.24 18.10
N LEU A 112 -1.15 10.86 17.06
CA LEU A 112 -0.96 11.38 15.71
C LEU A 112 -1.25 12.89 15.64
N LEU A 113 -2.37 13.33 16.22
CA LEU A 113 -2.74 14.74 16.28
C LEU A 113 -1.68 15.61 16.96
N SER A 114 -1.03 15.13 18.04
CA SER A 114 0.06 15.87 18.70
C SER A 114 1.27 16.13 17.79
N LYS A 115 1.42 15.34 16.72
CA LYS A 115 2.50 15.46 15.72
C LYS A 115 2.05 16.22 14.46
N MET A 116 0.81 16.73 14.43
CA MET A 116 0.26 17.45 13.29
C MET A 116 -0.02 18.91 13.63
N ARG A 117 0.05 19.76 12.61
CA ARG A 117 -0.30 21.18 12.77
C ARG A 117 -1.81 21.36 12.65
N THR A 118 -2.45 21.68 13.77
CA THR A 118 -3.85 22.13 13.84
C THR A 118 -3.91 23.65 13.78
N GLU A 119 -4.39 24.25 12.69
CA GLU A 119 -4.59 25.71 12.60
C GLU A 119 -5.94 26.18 13.17
N THR A 120 -6.87 25.26 13.41
CA THR A 120 -8.21 25.52 13.93
C THR A 120 -8.66 24.30 14.75
N SER A 121 -9.57 24.52 15.71
CA SER A 121 -10.30 23.42 16.34
C SER A 121 -10.95 22.58 15.23
N ILE A 122 -10.66 21.29 15.21
CA ILE A 122 -11.26 20.37 14.24
C ILE A 122 -12.71 20.21 14.65
N ASN A 123 -13.61 20.98 14.04
CA ASN A 123 -15.04 20.77 14.21
C ASN A 123 -15.46 19.64 13.27
N ILE A 124 -15.36 18.41 13.77
CA ILE A 124 -15.77 17.22 13.04
C ILE A 124 -17.31 17.26 12.99
N ASN A 125 -17.86 17.56 11.82
CA ASN A 125 -19.29 17.36 11.59
C ASN A 125 -19.61 15.86 11.73
N THR A 126 -20.83 15.53 12.15
CA THR A 126 -21.38 14.16 12.24
C THR A 126 -21.26 13.32 10.96
N GLU A 127 -20.97 13.93 9.80
CA GLU A 127 -20.91 13.26 8.50
C GLU A 127 -19.58 12.54 8.19
N ILE A 128 -18.45 12.96 8.79
CA ILE A 128 -17.12 12.42 8.48
C ILE A 128 -16.36 11.95 9.71
N ASN A 129 -15.61 10.84 9.58
CA ASN A 129 -14.75 10.36 10.66
C ASN A 129 -13.40 11.12 10.65
N LEU A 130 -12.84 11.38 11.82
CA LEU A 130 -11.51 11.97 11.98
C LEU A 130 -10.43 11.16 11.25
N SER A 131 -10.47 9.82 11.34
CA SER A 131 -9.48 8.97 10.68
C SER A 131 -9.50 9.14 9.16
N GLU A 132 -10.70 9.28 8.57
CA GLU A 132 -10.87 9.56 7.15
C GLU A 132 -10.28 10.93 6.77
N LEU A 133 -10.54 11.97 7.57
CA LEU A 133 -9.98 13.30 7.34
C LEU A 133 -8.44 13.29 7.43
N LEU A 134 -7.89 12.62 8.45
CA LEU A 134 -6.45 12.54 8.68
C LEU A 134 -5.74 11.78 7.55
N SER A 135 -6.39 10.77 6.97
CA SER A 135 -5.81 10.02 5.84
C SER A 135 -5.45 10.92 4.65
N LYS A 136 -6.17 12.04 4.45
CA LYS A 136 -5.93 13.01 3.36
C LYS A 136 -4.70 13.90 3.55
N SER A 137 -4.03 13.81 4.71
CA SER A 137 -2.77 14.50 5.00
C SER A 137 -1.54 13.68 4.60
N PHE A 138 -1.71 12.41 4.24
CA PHE A 138 -0.63 11.52 3.84
C PHE A 138 -0.75 11.14 2.35
N ASN A 139 0.39 11.04 1.68
CA ASN A 139 0.47 10.47 0.34
C ASN A 139 0.99 9.02 0.42
N PHE A 140 0.10 8.03 0.33
CA PHE A 140 0.49 6.61 0.41
C PHE A 140 1.22 6.10 -0.84
N GLN A 141 1.42 6.94 -1.87
CA GLN A 141 2.33 6.69 -3.01
C GLN A 141 3.74 7.24 -2.75
N ASN A 142 4.07 7.58 -1.50
CA ASN A 142 5.40 8.00 -1.09
C ASN A 142 5.78 7.23 0.18
N LEU A 143 6.94 6.56 0.14
CA LEU A 143 7.38 5.71 1.24
C LEU A 143 7.54 6.47 2.55
N ASN A 144 8.09 7.69 2.53
CA ASN A 144 8.31 8.46 3.76
C ASN A 144 6.98 8.91 4.37
N ASP A 145 6.02 9.33 3.54
CA ASP A 145 4.67 9.70 3.99
C ASP A 145 3.92 8.50 4.55
N LEU A 146 4.05 7.33 3.91
CA LEU A 146 3.46 6.09 4.38
C LEU A 146 4.08 5.67 5.73
N GLU A 147 5.40 5.69 5.85
CA GLU A 147 6.10 5.44 7.12
C GLU A 147 5.65 6.40 8.23
N GLU A 148 5.51 7.69 7.91
CA GLU A 148 5.04 8.70 8.86
C GLU A 148 3.59 8.45 9.30
N ALA A 149 2.72 8.02 8.39
CA ALA A 149 1.31 7.71 8.67
C ALA A 149 1.15 6.55 9.66
N TYR A 150 2.09 5.60 9.65
CA TYR A 150 2.09 4.41 10.51
C TYR A 150 3.11 4.48 11.64
N ASN A 151 3.79 5.61 11.80
CA ASN A 151 4.87 5.76 12.77
C ASN A 151 4.36 5.56 14.21
N GLY A 152 5.04 4.67 14.95
CA GLY A 152 4.72 4.36 16.34
C GLY A 152 3.65 3.28 16.51
N MET A 153 3.12 2.72 15.41
CA MET A 153 2.17 1.62 15.50
C MET A 153 2.81 0.28 15.90
N TRP A 154 4.04 0.01 15.44
CA TRP A 154 4.78 -1.26 15.65
C TRP A 154 6.18 -1.07 16.24
N GLY A 155 6.49 0.09 16.83
CA GLY A 155 7.78 0.36 17.50
C GLY A 155 8.98 0.56 16.56
N GLU A 156 8.86 0.19 15.29
CA GLU A 156 9.86 0.37 14.24
C GLU A 156 9.24 1.04 13.00
N SER A 157 10.04 1.18 11.93
CA SER A 157 9.55 1.54 10.59
C SER A 157 8.53 0.50 10.13
N PHE A 158 7.38 0.96 9.66
CA PHE A 158 6.21 0.14 9.36
C PHE A 158 6.47 -0.87 8.24
N LEU A 159 7.01 -0.42 7.09
CA LEU A 159 7.28 -1.35 6.00
C LEU A 159 8.46 -2.25 6.33
N ASN A 160 9.48 -1.75 7.06
CA ASN A 160 10.55 -2.62 7.52
C ASN A 160 9.98 -3.74 8.41
N TYR A 161 9.12 -3.40 9.38
CA TYR A 161 8.47 -4.39 10.23
C TYR A 161 7.65 -5.40 9.41
N ILE A 162 6.81 -4.94 8.48
CA ILE A 162 6.05 -5.85 7.61
C ILE A 162 6.97 -6.75 6.78
N CYS A 163 8.04 -6.19 6.22
CA CYS A 163 8.87 -6.89 5.25
C CYS A 163 9.84 -7.89 5.90
N THR A 164 10.28 -7.64 7.14
CA THR A 164 11.23 -8.52 7.87
C THR A 164 10.51 -9.51 8.79
N THR A 165 9.27 -9.24 9.18
CA THR A 165 8.50 -10.15 10.04
C THR A 165 8.23 -11.47 9.32
N ASN A 166 8.60 -12.56 9.97
CA ASN A 166 8.28 -13.91 9.50
C ASN A 166 6.82 -14.23 9.80
N ILE A 167 6.04 -14.54 8.76
CA ILE A 167 4.69 -15.07 8.88
C ILE A 167 4.75 -16.59 8.77
N SER A 168 4.30 -17.28 9.82
CA SER A 168 4.45 -18.73 9.92
C SER A 168 3.51 -19.30 10.96
N PRO A 169 2.83 -20.44 10.70
CA PRO A 169 2.63 -21.09 9.40
C PRO A 169 1.65 -20.33 8.46
N CYS A 170 1.92 -20.32 7.16
CA CYS A 170 1.02 -19.73 6.14
C CYS A 170 0.86 -20.62 4.90
N GLY A 171 -0.28 -20.52 4.23
CA GLY A 171 -0.52 -21.15 2.93
C GLY A 171 0.02 -20.30 1.78
N LEU A 172 0.72 -20.92 0.85
CA LEU A 172 1.23 -20.30 -0.38
C LEU A 172 1.26 -21.35 -1.48
N SER A 173 0.72 -21.06 -2.67
CA SER A 173 0.70 -22.00 -3.81
C SER A 173 0.09 -23.36 -3.45
N GLY A 174 -0.98 -23.36 -2.65
CA GLY A 174 -1.63 -24.59 -2.16
C GLY A 174 -0.83 -25.41 -1.14
N GLN A 175 0.32 -24.94 -0.65
CA GLN A 175 1.16 -25.63 0.34
C GLN A 175 1.30 -24.82 1.63
N ILE A 176 1.50 -25.51 2.76
CA ILE A 176 1.82 -24.85 4.03
C ILE A 176 3.33 -24.60 4.08
N SER A 177 3.69 -23.32 4.12
CA SER A 177 5.05 -22.81 4.20
C SER A 177 5.38 -22.33 5.61
N GLN A 178 6.66 -22.40 5.97
CA GLN A 178 7.19 -21.91 7.24
C GLN A 178 8.21 -20.79 6.99
N GLY A 179 8.27 -19.82 7.91
CA GLY A 179 9.31 -18.78 7.91
C GLY A 179 9.28 -17.86 6.70
N LEU A 180 8.09 -17.47 6.24
CA LEU A 180 7.95 -16.62 5.05
C LEU A 180 8.13 -15.14 5.45
N SER A 181 9.05 -14.42 4.82
CA SER A 181 9.19 -12.96 4.94
C SER A 181 9.35 -12.35 3.55
N ILE A 182 8.94 -11.09 3.38
CA ILE A 182 9.11 -10.40 2.10
C ILE A 182 10.58 -10.19 1.80
N GLU A 183 11.40 -9.87 2.80
CA GLU A 183 12.85 -9.70 2.62
C GLU A 183 13.53 -10.97 2.10
N ASN A 184 13.08 -12.15 2.52
CA ASN A 184 13.61 -13.43 2.00
C ASN A 184 13.20 -13.70 0.55
N ILE A 185 11.99 -13.28 0.14
CA ILE A 185 11.47 -13.49 -1.23
C ILE A 185 12.00 -12.42 -2.20
N PHE A 186 12.02 -11.16 -1.75
CA PHE A 186 12.41 -9.96 -2.49
C PHE A 186 13.39 -9.13 -1.66
N PRO A 187 14.69 -9.47 -1.63
CA PRO A 187 15.70 -8.73 -0.87
C PRO A 187 15.80 -7.24 -1.28
N ASP A 188 15.44 -6.93 -2.53
CA ASP A 188 15.43 -5.59 -3.12
C ASP A 188 14.05 -4.90 -3.08
N TRP A 189 13.12 -5.38 -2.24
CA TRP A 189 11.73 -4.89 -2.17
C TRP A 189 11.63 -3.36 -2.12
N ARG A 190 12.49 -2.70 -1.34
CA ARG A 190 12.45 -1.25 -1.17
C ARG A 190 12.78 -0.51 -2.46
N ALA A 191 13.84 -0.95 -3.14
CA ALA A 191 14.28 -0.36 -4.40
C ALA A 191 13.21 -0.53 -5.49
N LEU A 192 12.54 -1.69 -5.52
CA LEU A 192 11.44 -1.97 -6.44
C LEU A 192 10.24 -1.03 -6.22
N ILE A 193 9.85 -0.75 -4.97
CA ILE A 193 8.77 0.20 -4.68
C ILE A 193 9.17 1.63 -5.10
N GLU A 194 10.40 2.05 -4.77
CA GLU A 194 10.90 3.37 -5.13
C GLU A 194 10.93 3.57 -6.65
N GLU A 195 11.39 2.56 -7.41
CA GLU A 195 11.38 2.57 -8.87
C GLU A 195 9.94 2.61 -9.43
N ALA A 196 9.02 1.83 -8.87
CA ALA A 196 7.62 1.81 -9.29
C ALA A 196 6.93 3.16 -9.06
N PHE A 197 7.15 3.80 -7.90
CA PHE A 197 6.64 5.14 -7.59
C PHE A 197 7.24 6.20 -8.53
N TYR A 198 8.53 6.10 -8.84
CA TYR A 198 9.18 6.99 -9.81
C TYR A 198 8.57 6.84 -11.21
N ILE A 199 8.41 5.61 -11.71
CA ILE A 199 7.81 5.34 -13.02
C ILE A 199 6.39 5.90 -13.06
N ARG A 200 5.56 5.62 -12.06
CA ARG A 200 4.19 6.13 -11.98
C ARG A 200 4.16 7.65 -11.98
N HIS A 201 4.98 8.30 -11.16
CA HIS A 201 5.05 9.76 -11.12
C HIS A 201 5.38 10.35 -12.49
N LYS A 202 6.38 9.80 -13.18
CA LYS A 202 6.78 10.25 -14.52
C LYS A 202 5.72 9.95 -15.58
N VAL A 203 5.07 8.79 -15.54
CA VAL A 203 3.98 8.45 -16.46
C VAL A 203 2.81 9.42 -16.34
N VAL A 204 2.46 9.84 -15.13
CA VAL A 204 1.31 10.73 -14.88
C VAL A 204 1.62 12.20 -15.20
N HIS A 205 2.82 12.67 -14.86
CA HIS A 205 3.14 14.11 -14.91
C HIS A 205 4.02 14.53 -16.09
N ASP A 206 4.70 13.59 -16.75
CA ASP A 206 5.61 13.88 -17.86
C ASP A 206 5.11 13.21 -19.15
N ALA A 207 4.39 13.98 -19.96
CA ALA A 207 3.85 13.52 -21.23
C ALA A 207 4.93 13.10 -22.24
N ASN A 208 6.21 13.43 -22.03
CA ASN A 208 7.34 12.98 -22.86
C ASN A 208 8.02 11.72 -22.31
N PHE A 209 7.68 11.30 -21.08
CA PHE A 209 8.23 10.09 -20.51
C PHE A 209 7.68 8.85 -21.24
N ARG A 210 8.60 8.03 -21.75
CA ARG A 210 8.30 6.82 -22.52
C ARG A 210 9.16 5.68 -21.98
N PRO A 211 8.78 5.05 -20.84
CA PRO A 211 9.58 3.97 -20.28
C PRO A 211 9.65 2.83 -21.29
N LYS A 212 10.85 2.25 -21.43
CA LYS A 212 11.02 1.00 -22.16
C LYS A 212 10.30 -0.09 -21.37
N VAL A 213 9.63 -0.99 -22.07
CA VAL A 213 8.96 -2.11 -21.41
C VAL A 213 10.02 -3.04 -20.84
N ASN A 214 9.95 -3.29 -19.53
CA ASN A 214 10.79 -4.24 -18.84
C ASN A 214 9.88 -5.26 -18.13
N ILE A 215 9.80 -6.47 -18.69
CA ILE A 215 8.93 -7.54 -18.19
C ILE A 215 9.36 -8.01 -16.81
N GLU A 216 10.66 -8.17 -16.62
CA GLU A 216 11.20 -8.65 -15.35
C GLU A 216 10.87 -7.68 -14.22
N LEU A 217 11.05 -6.37 -14.47
CA LEU A 217 10.70 -5.33 -13.50
C LEU A 217 9.21 -5.36 -13.17
N ILE A 218 8.32 -5.34 -14.18
CA ILE A 218 6.89 -5.27 -13.90
C ILE A 218 6.38 -6.53 -13.22
N SER A 219 6.89 -7.72 -13.54
CA SER A 219 6.52 -8.95 -12.83
C SER A 219 6.96 -8.95 -11.36
N LYS A 220 8.17 -8.44 -11.06
CA LYS A 220 8.63 -8.27 -9.67
C LYS A 220 7.79 -7.26 -8.91
N VAL A 221 7.53 -6.09 -9.51
CA VAL A 221 6.70 -5.04 -8.92
C VAL A 221 5.26 -5.53 -8.70
N GLU A 222 4.67 -6.20 -9.69
CA GLU A 222 3.34 -6.81 -9.60
C GLU A 222 3.24 -7.78 -8.41
N ALA A 223 4.16 -8.75 -8.31
CA ALA A 223 4.17 -9.70 -7.21
C ALA A 223 4.36 -9.01 -5.85
N LEU A 224 5.23 -8.01 -5.77
CA LEU A 224 5.50 -7.27 -4.54
C LEU A 224 4.28 -6.45 -4.08
N PHE A 225 3.62 -5.77 -5.02
CA PHE A 225 2.43 -4.96 -4.76
C PHE A 225 1.21 -5.82 -4.42
N LEU A 226 1.21 -7.10 -4.78
CA LEU A 226 0.23 -8.08 -4.31
C LEU A 226 0.55 -8.59 -2.91
N ILE A 227 1.80 -8.97 -2.64
CA ILE A 227 2.17 -9.72 -1.42
C ILE A 227 2.28 -8.80 -0.20
N ILE A 228 2.84 -7.60 -0.32
CA ILE A 228 3.02 -6.70 0.84
C ILE A 228 1.69 -6.36 1.53
N PRO A 229 0.62 -5.95 0.80
CA PRO A 229 -0.69 -5.73 1.41
C PRO A 229 -1.24 -6.96 2.13
N GLN A 230 -1.02 -8.17 1.61
CA GLN A 230 -1.48 -9.40 2.26
C GLN A 230 -0.72 -9.69 3.56
N PHE A 231 0.60 -9.48 3.58
CA PHE A 231 1.42 -9.56 4.80
C PHE A 231 0.99 -8.53 5.85
N ALA A 232 0.77 -7.29 5.40
CA ALA A 232 0.24 -6.25 6.28
C ALA A 232 -1.12 -6.67 6.85
N THR A 233 -2.04 -7.17 6.02
CA THR A 233 -3.36 -7.67 6.46
C THR A 233 -3.20 -8.77 7.50
N HIS A 234 -2.31 -9.74 7.28
CA HIS A 234 -2.06 -10.82 8.21
C HIS A 234 -1.64 -10.28 9.60
N ILE A 235 -0.60 -9.43 9.64
CA ILE A 235 -0.10 -8.82 10.88
C ILE A 235 -1.19 -7.99 11.58
N ILE A 236 -1.97 -7.22 10.83
CA ILE A 236 -3.07 -6.41 11.36
C ILE A 236 -4.19 -7.31 11.90
N SER A 237 -4.50 -8.41 11.20
CA SER A 237 -5.54 -9.35 11.60
C SER A 237 -5.23 -10.04 12.93
N GLU A 238 -3.97 -10.37 13.20
CA GLU A 238 -3.55 -10.94 14.48
C GLU A 238 -3.73 -9.95 15.63
N ARG A 239 -3.57 -8.66 15.36
CA ARG A 239 -3.71 -7.61 16.37
C ARG A 239 -5.15 -7.19 16.64
N PHE A 240 -5.97 -7.10 15.59
CA PHE A 240 -7.32 -6.52 15.65
C PHE A 240 -8.43 -7.54 15.41
N ASN A 241 -8.11 -8.84 15.33
CA ASN A 241 -9.04 -9.95 15.13
C ASN A 241 -9.92 -9.79 13.87
N LEU A 242 -9.29 -9.39 12.76
CA LEU A 242 -9.97 -9.26 11.46
C LEU A 242 -10.22 -10.62 10.81
N LYS A 243 -11.25 -10.67 9.95
CA LYS A 243 -11.44 -11.81 9.05
C LYS A 243 -10.24 -11.94 8.12
N LYS A 244 -9.81 -13.18 7.89
CA LYS A 244 -8.68 -13.52 7.04
C LYS A 244 -9.03 -14.70 6.15
N ILE A 245 -8.45 -14.74 4.96
CA ILE A 245 -8.54 -15.89 4.08
C ILE A 245 -7.59 -16.96 4.61
N VAL A 246 -8.07 -18.20 4.70
CA VAL A 246 -7.32 -19.33 5.23
C VAL A 246 -7.36 -20.52 4.30
N ILE A 247 -6.31 -21.34 4.36
CA ILE A 247 -6.28 -22.70 3.84
C ILE A 247 -6.34 -23.67 5.03
N SER A 248 -7.07 -24.77 4.87
CA SER A 248 -7.14 -25.82 5.88
C SER A 248 -6.29 -27.02 5.49
N ASP A 249 -5.52 -27.57 6.43
CA ASP A 249 -4.85 -28.87 6.29
C ASP A 249 -5.72 -30.03 6.83
N GLY A 250 -7.00 -29.75 7.13
CA GLY A 250 -7.94 -30.68 7.76
C GLY A 250 -7.86 -30.73 9.29
N LYS A 251 -6.84 -30.12 9.91
CA LYS A 251 -6.69 -30.02 11.37
C LYS A 251 -6.62 -28.58 11.86
N ASN A 252 -5.94 -27.72 11.11
CA ASN A 252 -5.66 -26.33 11.41
C ASN A 252 -6.02 -25.45 10.20
N ASN A 253 -6.24 -24.17 10.50
CA ASN A 253 -6.44 -23.14 9.48
C ASN A 253 -5.26 -22.18 9.50
N HIS A 254 -4.64 -21.99 8.33
CA HIS A 254 -3.47 -21.14 8.15
C HIS A 254 -3.82 -19.99 7.21
N THR A 255 -3.33 -18.78 7.50
CA THR A 255 -3.54 -17.63 6.61
C THR A 255 -3.03 -17.96 5.21
N TYR A 256 -3.84 -17.73 4.18
CA TYR A 256 -3.45 -17.96 2.79
C TYR A 256 -2.94 -16.66 2.15
N ILE A 257 -1.78 -16.72 1.49
CA ILE A 257 -1.19 -15.63 0.73
C ILE A 257 -1.27 -15.99 -0.75
N PHE A 258 -2.01 -15.19 -1.51
CA PHE A 258 -2.14 -15.34 -2.96
C PHE A 258 -0.88 -14.85 -3.66
N ASN A 259 -0.35 -15.69 -4.54
CA ASN A 259 0.65 -15.30 -5.53
C ASN A 259 -0.04 -14.92 -6.86
N ILE A 260 0.74 -14.54 -7.88
CA ILE A 260 0.19 -14.16 -9.20
C ILE A 260 -0.46 -15.34 -9.92
N SER A 261 0.11 -16.55 -9.86
CA SER A 261 -0.53 -17.72 -10.45
C SER A 261 -1.90 -18.01 -9.83
N ASP A 262 -2.06 -17.80 -8.53
CA ASP A 262 -3.32 -17.97 -7.83
C ASP A 262 -4.34 -16.95 -8.33
N ILE A 263 -3.94 -15.68 -8.43
CA ILE A 263 -4.79 -14.61 -8.97
C ILE A 263 -5.25 -14.90 -10.41
N LEU A 264 -4.38 -15.47 -11.24
CA LEU A 264 -4.67 -15.78 -12.64
C LEU A 264 -5.45 -17.09 -12.84
N SER A 265 -5.53 -17.94 -11.81
CA SER A 265 -6.23 -19.22 -11.92
C SER A 265 -7.75 -19.07 -11.78
N ASP A 266 -8.48 -19.96 -12.44
CA ASP A 266 -9.95 -20.06 -12.42
C ASP A 266 -10.44 -21.36 -11.76
N ASP A 267 -9.56 -22.08 -11.06
CA ASP A 267 -9.85 -23.37 -10.39
C ASP A 267 -10.25 -23.24 -8.92
N TRP A 268 -10.36 -22.02 -8.40
CA TRP A 268 -10.71 -21.76 -7.01
C TRP A 268 -12.20 -21.99 -6.75
N VAL A 269 -12.48 -22.74 -5.68
CA VAL A 269 -13.83 -22.87 -5.11
C VAL A 269 -13.87 -22.10 -3.80
N VAL A 270 -14.68 -21.06 -3.72
CA VAL A 270 -14.97 -20.35 -2.47
C VAL A 270 -16.12 -21.09 -1.78
N SER A 271 -15.83 -21.69 -0.63
CA SER A 271 -16.79 -22.44 0.21
C SER A 271 -17.03 -21.75 1.54
#